data_AF-A0A924NVU2-F1
#
_entry.id   AF-A0A924NVU2-F1
#
_cell.length_a   1.000
_cell.length_b   1.000
_cell.length_c   1.000
_cell.angle_alpha   90.00
_cell.angle_beta   90.00
_cell.angle_gamma   90.00
#
_symmetry.space_group_name_H-M   'P 1'
#
loop_
_entity.id
_entity.type
_entity.pdbx_description
1 polymer ?
#
loop_
_entity_poly.entity_id
_entity_poly.type
_entity_poly.pdbx_seq_one_letter_code
_entity_poly.pdbx_strand_id
1 'polypeptide(L)'
;ACRRIKARARSGTGAAIVMLTSKSSPFDRIRGKMAGCDAYLTKPVDAHTLYDVLSRYITVPVHSAPPGIAQKWTSGRAAIGST
;
A
#
# COMPACT_ATOMS: atom_id res chain seq x y z
N ALA A 1 15.17 -0.48 12.73
CA ALA A 1 15.19 -1.08 11.38
C ALA A 1 14.58 -0.14 10.33
N CYS A 2 13.29 0.26 10.42
CA CYS A 2 12.62 1.12 9.42
C CYS A 2 13.39 2.42 9.08
N ARG A 3 13.92 3.16 10.06
CA ARG A 3 14.78 4.33 9.81
C ARG A 3 15.94 4.08 8.83
N ARG A 4 16.60 2.92 8.90
CA ARG A 4 17.72 2.57 8.00
C ARG A 4 17.25 2.33 6.56
N ILE A 5 16.03 1.80 6.39
CA ILE A 5 15.43 1.59 5.07
C ILE A 5 15.05 2.96 4.49
N LYS A 6 14.40 3.83 5.28
CA LYS A 6 14.07 5.19 4.84
C LYS A 6 15.31 5.97 4.41
N ALA A 7 16.39 5.93 5.18
CA ALA A 7 17.64 6.63 4.87
C ALA A 7 18.33 6.13 3.58
N ARG A 8 18.02 4.91 3.12
CA ARG A 8 18.58 4.32 1.89
C ARG A 8 17.66 4.49 0.67
N ALA A 9 16.44 4.98 0.86
CA ALA A 9 15.52 5.19 -0.25
C ALA A 9 16.10 6.25 -1.20
N ARG A 10 16.48 5.82 -2.40
CA ARG A 10 17.15 6.67 -3.41
C ARG A 10 16.19 7.58 -4.19
N SER A 11 14.89 7.34 -4.07
CA SER A 11 13.86 8.17 -4.73
C SER A 11 13.62 9.43 -3.92
N GLY A 12 13.65 10.60 -4.57
CA GLY A 12 13.46 11.92 -3.95
C GLY A 12 12.11 12.13 -3.23
N THR A 13 11.19 11.15 -3.31
CA THR A 13 9.90 11.14 -2.62
C THR A 13 9.89 10.39 -1.29
N GLY A 14 10.98 9.71 -0.91
CA GLY A 14 11.06 8.88 0.29
C GLY A 14 10.26 7.57 0.19
N ALA A 15 10.77 6.48 0.78
CA ALA A 15 10.05 5.21 0.79
C ALA A 15 9.02 5.16 1.93
N ALA A 16 7.76 4.89 1.59
CA ALA A 16 6.74 4.54 2.57
C ALA A 16 6.99 3.13 3.12
N ILE A 17 6.97 2.99 4.44
CA ILE A 17 7.20 1.70 5.12
C ILE A 17 5.98 1.32 5.93
N VAL A 18 5.30 0.26 5.50
CA VAL A 18 4.21 -0.37 6.25
C VAL A 18 4.75 -1.61 6.95
N MET A 19 4.66 -1.66 8.27
CA MET A 19 5.06 -2.84 9.05
C MET A 19 3.90 -3.84 9.12
N LEU A 20 4.11 -5.07 8.69
CA LEU A 20 3.16 -6.18 8.84
C LEU A 20 3.71 -7.23 9.81
N THR A 21 3.00 -7.53 10.89
CA THR A 21 3.54 -8.34 12.01
C THR A 21 2.46 -9.10 12.76
N SER A 22 2.81 -10.21 13.44
CA SER A 22 1.89 -10.93 14.32
C SER A 22 1.80 -10.32 15.73
N LYS A 23 2.61 -9.29 16.03
CA LYS A 23 2.58 -8.57 17.31
C LYS A 23 1.48 -7.51 17.28
N SER A 24 0.50 -7.61 18.17
CA SER A 24 -0.70 -6.76 18.16
C SER A 24 -0.85 -5.86 19.39
N SER A 25 0.11 -5.86 20.31
CA SER A 25 -0.01 -5.02 21.50
C SER A 25 0.04 -3.52 21.14
N PRO A 26 -0.66 -2.66 21.88
CA PRO A 26 -0.56 -1.21 21.70
C PRO A 26 0.89 -0.70 21.77
N PHE A 27 1.71 -1.29 22.64
CA PHE A 27 3.13 -0.97 22.76
C PHE A 27 3.92 -1.34 21.50
N ASP A 28 3.61 -2.44 20.85
CA ASP A 28 4.29 -2.83 19.60
C ASP A 28 3.97 -1.89 18.46
N ARG A 29 2.74 -1.35 18.42
CA ARG A 29 2.34 -0.31 17.46
C ARG A 29 3.13 0.98 17.69
N ILE A 30 3.25 1.42 18.94
CA ILE A 30 4.06 2.60 19.32
C ILE A 30 5.52 2.39 18.93
N ARG A 31 6.10 1.22 19.29
CA ARG A 31 7.47 0.86 18.91
C ARG A 31 7.67 0.87 17.40
N GLY A 32 6.69 0.40 16.63
CA GLY A 32 6.76 0.42 15.18
C GLY A 32 6.79 1.83 14.61
N LYS A 33 5.93 2.73 15.11
CA LYS A 33 5.95 4.15 14.75
C LYS A 33 7.29 4.79 15.13
N MET A 34 7.74 4.55 16.36
CA MET A 34 9.04 5.02 16.85
C MET A 34 10.21 4.46 16.06
N ALA A 35 10.11 3.28 15.44
CA ALA A 35 11.17 2.70 14.61
C ALA A 35 11.29 3.37 13.23
N GLY A 36 10.35 4.25 12.87
CA GLY A 36 10.32 5.02 11.63
C GLY A 36 9.45 4.41 10.54
N CYS A 37 8.48 3.57 10.87
CA CYS A 37 7.51 3.05 9.91
C CYS A 37 6.29 3.99 9.83
N ASP A 38 5.66 4.09 8.67
CA ASP A 38 4.53 5.00 8.38
C ASP A 38 3.18 4.41 8.80
N ALA A 39 3.03 3.10 8.64
CA ALA A 39 1.84 2.36 9.05
C ALA A 39 2.19 1.01 9.68
N TYR A 40 1.21 0.42 10.37
CA TYR A 40 1.34 -0.81 11.13
C TYR A 40 0.10 -1.66 10.91
N LEU A 41 0.29 -2.90 10.48
CA LEU A 41 -0.73 -3.90 10.20
C LEU A 41 -0.42 -5.16 11.00
N THR A 42 -1.45 -5.75 11.57
CA THR A 42 -1.36 -7.03 12.28
C THR A 42 -1.79 -8.18 11.39
N LYS A 43 -1.18 -9.35 11.57
CA LYS A 43 -1.61 -10.59 10.90
C LYS A 43 -2.74 -11.27 11.69
N PRO A 44 -3.68 -11.96 11.03
CA PRO A 44 -3.89 -11.94 9.58
C PRO A 44 -4.39 -10.56 9.12
N VAL A 45 -3.95 -10.13 7.93
CA VAL A 45 -4.35 -8.83 7.39
C VAL A 45 -5.61 -9.00 6.55
N ASP A 46 -6.61 -8.19 6.84
CA ASP A 46 -7.81 -8.06 6.01
C ASP A 46 -7.47 -7.30 4.71
N ALA A 47 -8.05 -7.74 3.59
CA ALA A 47 -7.75 -7.19 2.28
C ALA A 47 -8.16 -5.72 2.16
N HIS A 48 -9.35 -5.36 2.66
CA HIS A 48 -9.83 -3.96 2.63
C HIS A 48 -8.90 -3.05 3.44
N THR A 49 -8.50 -3.50 4.63
CA THR A 49 -7.55 -2.78 5.48
C THR A 49 -6.19 -2.58 4.79
N LEU A 50 -5.70 -3.60 4.08
CA LEU A 50 -4.46 -3.48 3.31
C LEU A 50 -4.62 -2.45 2.18
N TYR A 51 -5.70 -2.52 1.41
CA TYR A 51 -5.98 -1.56 0.34
C TYR A 51 -6.06 -0.13 0.88
N ASP A 52 -6.77 0.10 1.98
CA ASP A 52 -6.90 1.42 2.61
C ASP A 52 -5.56 2.00 3.03
N VAL A 53 -4.64 1.17 3.53
CA VAL A 53 -3.30 1.62 3.89
C VAL A 53 -2.49 1.91 2.64
N LEU A 54 -2.50 1.03 1.64
CA LEU A 54 -1.71 1.21 0.41
C LEU A 54 -2.14 2.45 -0.37
N SER A 55 -3.45 2.69 -0.49
CA SER A 55 -4.01 3.86 -1.19
C SER A 55 -3.55 5.20 -0.61
N ARG A 56 -3.11 5.24 0.67
CA ARG A 56 -2.57 6.46 1.30
C ARG A 56 -1.15 6.79 0.87
N TYR A 57 -0.39 5.81 0.39
CA TYR A 57 1.05 5.96 0.14
C TYR A 57 1.44 5.72 -1.32
N ILE A 58 0.58 5.07 -2.11
CA ILE A 58 0.82 4.88 -3.54
C ILE A 58 0.23 6.08 -4.29
N THR A 59 1.10 6.96 -4.79
CA THR A 59 0.73 7.82 -5.91
C THR A 59 0.94 6.99 -7.17
N VAL A 60 -0.14 6.59 -7.82
CA VAL A 60 -0.04 5.98 -9.15
C VAL A 60 0.20 7.15 -10.11
N PRO A 61 1.38 7.29 -10.74
CA PRO A 61 1.42 8.06 -11.96
C PRO A 61 0.47 7.32 -12.89
N VAL A 62 -0.60 7.95 -13.32
CA VAL A 62 -1.33 7.44 -14.47
C VAL A 62 -0.30 7.38 -15.59
N HIS A 63 0.22 6.19 -15.87
CA HIS A 63 0.93 5.97 -17.10
C HIS A 63 -0.14 6.24 -18.15
N SER A 64 -0.10 7.43 -18.76
CA SER A 64 -0.96 7.79 -19.87
C SER A 64 -0.92 6.59 -20.80
N ALA A 65 -2.03 5.87 -20.92
CA ALA A 65 -2.08 4.68 -21.73
C ALA A 65 -1.46 5.05 -23.09
N PRO A 66 -0.44 4.33 -23.60
CA PRO A 66 0.06 4.60 -24.94
C PRO A 66 -1.16 4.59 -25.87
N PRO A 67 -1.32 5.59 -26.75
CA PRO A 67 -2.45 5.68 -27.64
C PRO A 67 -2.52 4.36 -28.44
N GLY A 68 -3.43 3.46 -28.06
CA GLY A 68 -3.57 2.14 -28.68
C GLY A 68 -3.93 0.96 -27.76
N ILE A 69 -3.70 0.99 -26.43
CA ILE A 69 -3.89 -0.22 -25.59
C ILE A 69 -5.24 -0.30 -24.83
N ALA A 70 -6.11 0.71 -24.95
CA ALA A 70 -7.35 0.80 -24.17
C ALA A 70 -8.46 -0.22 -24.53
N GLN A 71 -8.27 -1.08 -25.53
CA GLN A 71 -9.36 -1.90 -26.08
C GLN A 71 -9.39 -3.37 -25.63
N LYS A 72 -8.37 -3.90 -24.95
CA LYS A 72 -8.31 -5.35 -24.66
C LYS A 72 -8.49 -5.77 -23.20
N TRP A 73 -8.67 -4.85 -22.26
CA TRP A 73 -8.86 -5.16 -20.83
C TRP A 73 -10.27 -4.87 -20.30
N THR A 74 -11.23 -4.48 -21.15
CA THR A 74 -12.63 -4.20 -20.76
C THR A 74 -13.57 -5.38 -20.94
N SER A 75 -13.15 -6.47 -21.60
CA SER A 75 -14.04 -7.60 -21.92
C SER A 75 -14.30 -8.58 -20.76
N GLY A 76 -13.92 -8.25 -19.53
CA GLY A 76 -14.11 -9.11 -18.35
C GLY A 76 -15.05 -8.57 -17.26
N ARG A 77 -15.56 -7.34 -17.38
CA ARG A 77 -16.55 -6.79 -16.42
C ARG A 77 -17.94 -6.80 -17.05
N ALA A 78 -18.39 -7.98 -17.47
CA ALA A 78 -19.79 -8.21 -17.76
C ALA A 78 -20.57 -8.17 -16.44
N ALA A 79 -21.42 -7.14 -16.33
CA ALA A 79 -22.68 -7.09 -15.59
C ALA A 79 -22.78 -7.92 -14.29
N ILE A 80 -22.63 -7.26 -13.14
CA ILE A 80 -23.49 -7.60 -12.00
C ILE A 80 -24.84 -6.93 -12.26
N GLY A 81 -25.85 -7.75 -12.48
CA GLY A 81 -27.19 -7.35 -12.92
C GLY A 81 -27.85 -6.37 -11.96
N SER A 82 -28.40 -5.32 -12.56
CA SER A 82 -29.49 -4.53 -12.01
C SER A 82 -30.81 -5.18 -12.40
N THR A 83 -31.42 -5.90 -11.46
CA THR A 83 -32.87 -6.07 -11.27
C THR A 83 -33.12 -6.42 -9.82
#